data_AF-A0A7W9FS05-F1
#
_entry.id   AF-A0A7W9FS05-F1
#
_cell.length_a   1.000
_cell.length_b   1.000
_cell.length_c   1.000
_cell.angle_alpha   90.00
_cell.angle_beta   90.00
_cell.angle_gamma   90.00
#
_symmetry.space_group_name_H-M   'P 1'
#
loop_
_entity.id
_entity.type
_entity.pdbx_description
1 polymer ?
#
loop_
_entity_poly.entity_id
_entity_poly.type
_entity_poly.pdbx_seq_one_letter_code
_entity_poly.pdbx_strand_id
1 'polypeptide(L)'
;MTFGRGVRGALILGLFSLLAACSTVGGASVRGTVAGRGEDHPPVVKDPAPIVSGTMRPYQVRGRWYTPKEQPDYEEVGMASWYGDAFNGRPTSTGERFDMHALTAAHKTLPLPGLVEVTNLENGRRLVVRINDRGPFVDSRIIDLSREAASELGMLSQGVGRVRVRYLGRAPQQGGGTLLRASVPVPRGSAPVSAPVVAPASIVAEVTTFWVQAGSFSDQVEAGRIADSLSGWVRADRGAGRFNVVVGPWDSANAAEAARQSVVARGYAGALLISGS
;
A
#
# COMPACT_ATOMS: atom_id res chain seq x y z
N MET A 1 -34.73 89.09 30.26
CA MET A 1 -33.54 88.85 31.12
C MET A 1 -33.71 87.51 31.81
N THR A 2 -32.59 86.85 32.05
CA THR A 2 -32.31 85.41 32.29
C THR A 2 -32.75 84.81 33.64
N PHE A 3 -32.61 83.47 33.71
CA PHE A 3 -32.61 82.52 34.85
C PHE A 3 -33.98 81.95 35.24
N GLY A 4 -34.13 80.66 35.58
CA GLY A 4 -33.17 79.60 35.87
C GLY A 4 -33.89 78.26 36.13
N ARG A 5 -33.11 77.18 36.17
CA ARG A 5 -33.50 75.75 36.16
C ARG A 5 -34.10 75.24 37.47
N GLY A 6 -34.91 74.18 37.37
CA GLY A 6 -35.26 73.28 38.49
C GLY A 6 -35.75 71.92 37.98
N VAL A 7 -35.10 70.84 38.42
CA VAL A 7 -35.23 69.43 37.97
C VAL A 7 -36.23 68.66 38.83
N ARG A 8 -36.91 67.65 38.25
CA ARG A 8 -37.39 66.35 38.80
C ARG A 8 -38.31 65.76 37.71
N GLY A 9 -38.17 64.57 37.14
CA GLY A 9 -37.65 63.28 37.58
C GLY A 9 -38.79 62.27 37.35
N ALA A 10 -38.60 61.25 36.51
CA ALA A 10 -39.37 59.99 36.56
C ALA A 10 -38.84 58.97 35.55
N LEU A 11 -38.77 57.74 36.04
CA LEU A 11 -38.19 56.52 35.50
C LEU A 11 -39.31 55.67 34.90
N ILE A 12 -39.25 55.28 33.62
CA ILE A 12 -39.99 54.11 33.10
C ILE A 12 -39.13 53.44 32.01
N LEU A 13 -38.49 52.32 32.38
CA LEU A 13 -37.92 51.35 31.43
C LEU A 13 -39.06 50.42 31.00
N GLY A 14 -39.55 50.60 29.77
CA GLY A 14 -40.45 49.67 29.10
C GLY A 14 -39.68 48.91 28.02
N LEU A 15 -39.36 47.64 28.27
CA LEU A 15 -38.81 46.73 27.26
C LEU A 15 -40.00 46.02 26.59
N PHE A 16 -40.47 46.58 25.48
CA PHE A 16 -41.50 45.98 24.61
C PHE A 16 -40.81 45.16 23.52
N SER A 17 -40.95 43.84 23.61
CA SER A 17 -40.60 42.88 22.55
C SER A 17 -41.57 43.01 21.38
N LEU A 18 -41.08 43.40 20.19
CA LEU A 18 -41.78 43.32 18.91
C LEU A 18 -41.18 42.16 18.10
N LEU A 19 -41.95 41.08 17.89
CA LEU A 19 -42.71 40.74 16.67
C LEU A 19 -41.81 40.43 15.45
N ALA A 20 -41.72 39.14 15.06
CA ALA A 20 -42.54 38.46 14.03
C ALA A 20 -42.08 38.80 12.60
N ALA A 21 -41.66 37.85 11.77
CA ALA A 21 -42.47 37.05 10.81
C ALA A 21 -41.46 36.51 9.74
N CYS A 22 -41.60 35.44 8.95
CA CYS A 22 -42.66 34.47 8.65
C CYS A 22 -42.06 33.33 7.80
N SER A 23 -42.67 32.13 7.90
CA SER A 23 -42.94 31.12 6.84
C SER A 23 -41.75 30.49 6.06
N THR A 24 -41.66 29.19 5.79
CA THR A 24 -42.66 28.26 5.25
C THR A 24 -42.28 26.79 5.52
N VAL A 25 -43.31 25.97 5.76
CA VAL A 25 -43.30 24.50 5.78
C VAL A 25 -42.89 23.92 4.43
N GLY A 26 -42.02 22.91 4.43
CA GLY A 26 -41.70 22.09 3.26
C GLY A 26 -40.95 20.82 3.67
N GLY A 27 -41.59 19.67 3.48
CA GLY A 27 -41.20 18.36 4.01
C GLY A 27 -39.75 17.93 3.78
N ALA A 28 -39.18 17.33 4.81
CA ALA A 28 -37.97 16.53 4.72
C ALA A 28 -38.27 15.23 3.95
N SER A 29 -37.77 15.13 2.72
CA SER A 29 -37.36 13.85 2.13
C SER A 29 -36.46 14.08 0.91
N VAL A 30 -35.47 13.20 0.77
CA VAL A 30 -34.62 12.96 -0.40
C VAL A 30 -33.38 13.86 -0.56
N ARG A 31 -32.24 13.29 -0.14
CA ARG A 31 -31.01 12.96 -0.90
C ARG A 31 -29.78 13.23 -0.05
N GLY A 32 -29.07 12.14 0.26
CA GLY A 32 -27.69 12.21 0.72
C GLY A 32 -26.87 13.04 -0.26
N THR A 33 -26.44 14.21 0.19
CA THR A 33 -25.39 14.96 -0.46
C THR A 33 -24.08 14.26 -0.18
N VAL A 34 -23.63 13.49 -1.18
CA VAL A 34 -22.24 13.14 -1.42
C VAL A 34 -21.43 14.42 -1.34
N ALA A 35 -20.78 14.63 -0.20
CA ALA A 35 -19.90 15.76 0.02
C ALA A 35 -18.59 15.51 -0.72
N GLY A 36 -18.27 16.41 -1.65
CA GLY A 36 -16.89 16.80 -1.95
C GLY A 36 -16.12 15.89 -2.88
N ARG A 37 -16.15 16.24 -4.18
CA ARG A 37 -15.12 15.94 -5.18
C ARG A 37 -13.74 16.25 -4.58
N GLY A 38 -13.00 15.21 -4.19
CA GLY A 38 -11.69 15.29 -3.56
C GLY A 38 -10.65 15.93 -4.47
N GLU A 39 -9.77 16.73 -3.87
CA GLU A 39 -8.64 17.31 -4.57
C GLU A 39 -7.65 16.22 -4.99
N ASP A 40 -7.15 16.32 -6.23
CA ASP A 40 -6.22 15.40 -6.90
C ASP A 40 -4.80 15.43 -6.27
N HIS A 41 -4.70 15.15 -4.98
CA HIS A 41 -3.43 14.98 -4.28
C HIS A 41 -3.27 13.52 -3.88
N PRO A 42 -2.25 12.79 -4.39
CA PRO A 42 -1.98 11.47 -3.89
C PRO A 42 -1.64 11.53 -2.40
N PRO A 43 -2.02 10.52 -1.63
CA PRO A 43 -1.77 10.51 -0.20
C PRO A 43 -0.25 10.42 0.06
N VAL A 44 0.20 11.12 1.11
CA VAL A 44 1.63 11.33 1.43
C VAL A 44 1.91 10.89 2.87
N VAL A 45 3.09 10.33 3.09
CA VAL A 45 3.60 9.98 4.42
C VAL A 45 3.87 11.25 5.22
N LYS A 46 3.12 11.44 6.33
CA LYS A 46 3.19 12.65 7.17
C LYS A 46 4.13 12.49 8.38
N ASP A 47 4.37 11.26 8.81
CA ASP A 47 5.08 10.99 10.07
C ASP A 47 6.59 10.81 9.87
N PRO A 48 7.42 11.31 10.81
CA PRO A 48 8.86 11.10 10.77
C PRO A 48 9.24 9.63 10.93
N ALA A 49 10.33 9.24 10.28
CA ALA A 49 10.79 7.86 10.26
C ALA A 49 12.00 7.66 11.18
N PRO A 50 11.94 6.79 12.21
CA PRO A 50 13.13 6.43 12.97
C PRO A 50 14.17 5.77 12.07
N ILE A 51 15.44 6.13 12.28
CA ILE A 51 16.57 5.47 11.65
C ILE A 51 17.27 4.63 12.70
N VAL A 52 17.18 3.31 12.56
CA VAL A 52 18.05 2.40 13.32
C VAL A 52 19.40 2.27 12.62
N SER A 53 20.46 2.10 13.41
CA SER A 53 21.78 1.81 12.86
C SER A 53 21.75 0.49 12.09
N GLY A 54 22.45 0.44 10.96
CA GLY A 54 22.57 -0.80 10.18
C GLY A 54 21.56 -0.99 9.05
N THR A 55 20.62 -0.07 8.83
CA THR A 55 19.68 -0.14 7.69
C THR A 55 20.37 -0.22 6.32
N MET A 56 21.59 0.32 6.20
CA MET A 56 22.39 0.30 4.97
C MET A 56 23.39 -0.88 4.89
N ARG A 57 23.43 -1.77 5.89
CA ARG A 57 24.37 -2.89 5.88
C ARG A 57 23.97 -3.93 4.82
N PRO A 58 24.95 -4.50 4.09
CA PRO A 58 24.69 -5.67 3.26
C PRO A 58 24.09 -6.81 4.09
N TYR A 59 23.16 -7.55 3.50
CA TYR A 59 22.47 -8.65 4.17
C TYR A 59 22.23 -9.81 3.20
N GLN A 60 22.04 -11.01 3.74
CA GLN A 60 21.85 -12.22 2.95
C GLN A 60 20.47 -12.82 3.22
N VAL A 61 19.76 -13.18 2.15
CA VAL A 61 18.50 -13.94 2.24
C VAL A 61 18.60 -15.12 1.29
N ARG A 62 18.44 -16.34 1.82
CA ARG A 62 18.49 -17.60 1.04
C ARG A 62 19.75 -17.73 0.18
N GLY A 63 20.91 -17.41 0.75
CA GLY A 63 22.20 -17.48 0.05
C GLY A 63 22.50 -16.29 -0.88
N ARG A 64 21.49 -15.47 -1.23
CA ARG A 64 21.66 -14.29 -2.09
C ARG A 64 21.99 -13.06 -1.27
N TRP A 65 23.07 -12.37 -1.64
CA TRP A 65 23.47 -11.10 -1.04
C TRP A 65 22.71 -9.93 -1.64
N TYR A 66 22.29 -9.02 -0.77
CA TYR A 66 21.68 -7.74 -1.11
C TYR A 66 22.49 -6.62 -0.46
N THR A 67 22.88 -5.64 -1.26
CA THR A 67 23.66 -4.49 -0.80
C THR A 67 22.84 -3.22 -0.99
N PRO A 68 22.24 -2.69 0.08
CA PRO A 68 21.60 -1.39 0.03
C PRO A 68 22.60 -0.31 -0.40
N LYS A 69 22.17 0.59 -1.29
CA LYS A 69 23.00 1.70 -1.77
C LYS A 69 22.13 2.91 -2.10
N GLU A 70 22.74 4.09 -2.10
CA GLU A 70 22.11 5.28 -2.67
C GLU A 70 21.92 5.09 -4.17
N GLN A 71 20.73 5.44 -4.66
CA GLN A 71 20.34 5.29 -6.06
C GLN A 71 19.46 6.48 -6.48
N PRO A 72 20.03 7.69 -6.58
CA PRO A 72 19.26 8.92 -6.85
C PRO A 72 18.44 8.84 -8.15
N ASP A 73 18.94 8.10 -9.13
CA ASP A 73 18.30 7.92 -10.45
C ASP A 73 17.50 6.61 -10.55
N TYR A 74 17.16 5.97 -9.41
CA TYR A 74 16.42 4.71 -9.44
C TYR A 74 15.01 4.94 -9.98
N GLU A 75 14.75 4.33 -11.14
CA GLU A 75 13.44 4.13 -11.72
C GLU A 75 13.36 2.71 -12.29
N GLU A 76 12.39 1.92 -11.83
CA GLU A 76 12.22 0.54 -12.28
C GLU A 76 10.74 0.22 -12.52
N VAL A 77 10.47 -0.53 -13.60
CA VAL A 77 9.15 -1.10 -13.87
C VAL A 77 9.17 -2.59 -13.55
N GLY A 78 8.23 -3.04 -12.73
CA GLY A 78 8.15 -4.44 -12.31
C GLY A 78 6.85 -4.75 -11.60
N MET A 79 6.75 -5.95 -11.03
CA MET A 79 5.57 -6.34 -10.26
C MET A 79 5.65 -5.83 -8.83
N ALA A 80 4.54 -5.25 -8.37
CA ALA A 80 4.27 -5.03 -6.96
C ALA A 80 3.37 -6.13 -6.39
N SER A 81 3.50 -6.41 -5.11
CA SER A 81 2.47 -7.06 -4.31
C SER A 81 2.14 -6.24 -3.07
N TRP A 82 1.30 -6.75 -2.19
CA TRP A 82 1.07 -6.14 -0.88
C TRP A 82 0.96 -7.20 0.23
N TYR A 83 1.33 -6.82 1.45
CA TYR A 83 1.28 -7.68 2.63
C TYR A 83 0.24 -7.17 3.64
N GLY A 84 -0.48 -8.13 4.23
CA GLY A 84 -1.66 -7.91 5.06
C GLY A 84 -1.45 -8.15 6.56
N ASP A 85 -2.53 -8.56 7.21
CA ASP A 85 -2.70 -8.66 8.66
C ASP A 85 -1.64 -9.49 9.39
N ALA A 86 -1.15 -10.57 8.77
CA ALA A 86 -0.19 -11.46 9.38
C ALA A 86 1.12 -10.77 9.80
N PHE A 87 1.47 -9.64 9.17
CA PHE A 87 2.68 -8.87 9.48
C PHE A 87 2.41 -7.70 10.42
N ASN A 88 1.15 -7.34 10.64
CA ASN A 88 0.78 -6.14 11.39
C ASN A 88 1.35 -6.18 12.81
N GLY A 89 1.91 -5.05 13.25
CA GLY A 89 2.54 -4.90 14.56
C GLY A 89 3.94 -5.50 14.69
N ARG A 90 4.45 -6.26 13.70
CA ARG A 90 5.81 -6.82 13.71
C ARG A 90 6.85 -5.73 13.42
N PRO A 91 8.09 -5.85 13.94
CA PRO A 91 9.16 -4.91 13.59
C PRO A 91 9.55 -5.04 12.12
N THR A 92 9.68 -3.91 11.45
CA THR A 92 10.27 -3.74 10.11
C THR A 92 11.79 -3.60 10.20
N SER A 93 12.45 -3.54 9.05
CA SER A 93 13.91 -3.31 8.98
C SER A 93 14.37 -1.94 9.47
N THR A 94 13.49 -0.92 9.57
CA THR A 94 13.79 0.33 10.29
C THR A 94 13.52 0.25 11.79
N GLY A 95 13.01 -0.88 12.29
CA GLY A 95 12.62 -1.09 13.69
C GLY A 95 11.22 -0.60 14.04
N GLU A 96 10.52 0.08 13.11
CA GLU A 96 9.12 0.46 13.30
C GLU A 96 8.22 -0.76 13.34
N ARG A 97 7.12 -0.67 14.10
CA ARG A 97 6.04 -1.65 13.94
C ARG A 97 5.36 -1.42 12.60
N PHE A 98 5.26 -2.47 11.81
CA PHE A 98 4.50 -2.43 10.57
C PHE A 98 3.03 -2.13 10.89
N ASP A 99 2.47 -1.15 10.20
CA ASP A 99 1.06 -0.80 10.23
C ASP A 99 0.51 -0.97 8.81
N MET A 100 -0.43 -1.90 8.65
CA MET A 100 -1.05 -2.15 7.35
C MET A 100 -1.85 -0.95 6.83
N HIS A 101 -2.25 -0.04 7.73
CA HIS A 101 -3.01 1.17 7.43
C HIS A 101 -2.12 2.38 7.11
N ALA A 102 -0.79 2.26 7.23
CA ALA A 102 0.15 3.31 6.89
C ALA A 102 0.62 3.20 5.42
N LEU A 103 1.01 4.30 4.80
CA LEU A 103 1.55 4.34 3.43
C LEU A 103 3.02 3.93 3.38
N THR A 104 3.27 2.64 3.54
CA THR A 104 4.62 2.07 3.64
C THR A 104 4.84 0.96 2.63
N ALA A 105 6.11 0.62 2.42
CA ALA A 105 6.51 -0.44 1.50
C ALA A 105 7.87 -1.06 1.89
N ALA A 106 8.15 -2.22 1.31
CA ALA A 106 9.42 -2.93 1.39
C ALA A 106 10.17 -2.89 0.05
N HIS A 107 11.49 -2.63 0.10
CA HIS A 107 12.37 -2.67 -1.06
C HIS A 107 13.72 -3.36 -0.77
N LYS A 108 14.26 -4.09 -1.75
CA LYS A 108 15.47 -4.92 -1.61
C LYS A 108 16.70 -4.07 -1.28
N THR A 109 16.94 -2.99 -2.03
CA THR A 109 18.25 -2.29 -2.02
C THR A 109 18.18 -0.77 -1.92
N LEU A 110 16.99 -0.19 -1.83
CA LEU A 110 16.86 1.26 -1.68
C LEU A 110 17.20 1.65 -0.24
N PRO A 111 17.68 2.87 0.01
CA PRO A 111 17.97 3.33 1.37
C PRO A 111 16.74 3.25 2.28
N LEU A 112 16.94 2.87 3.55
CA LEU A 112 15.90 2.92 4.57
C LEU A 112 16.26 3.91 5.68
N PRO A 113 15.29 4.70 6.16
CA PRO A 113 13.99 4.93 5.54
C PRO A 113 14.15 5.77 4.24
N GLY A 114 13.38 5.42 3.22
CA GLY A 114 13.42 6.05 1.90
C GLY A 114 12.03 6.46 1.44
N LEU A 115 11.96 7.26 0.38
CA LEU A 115 10.70 7.66 -0.24
C LEU A 115 10.71 7.25 -1.71
N VAL A 116 9.59 6.72 -2.17
CA VAL A 116 9.39 6.41 -3.59
C VAL A 116 8.03 6.89 -4.04
N GLU A 117 7.94 7.32 -5.29
CA GLU A 117 6.68 7.41 -6.01
C GLU A 117 6.41 6.06 -6.67
N VAL A 118 5.23 5.50 -6.43
CA VAL A 118 4.76 4.27 -7.05
C VAL A 118 3.61 4.63 -7.97
N THR A 119 3.68 4.24 -9.25
CA THR A 119 2.60 4.42 -10.21
C THR A 119 2.08 3.06 -10.64
N ASN A 120 0.79 2.80 -10.44
CA ASN A 120 0.11 1.66 -11.02
C ASN A 120 -0.11 1.91 -12.53
N LEU A 121 0.47 1.06 -13.36
CA LEU A 121 0.48 1.24 -14.81
C LEU A 121 -0.85 0.86 -15.48
N GLU A 122 -1.72 0.13 -14.79
CA GLU A 122 -3.02 -0.28 -15.32
C GLU A 122 -4.07 0.82 -15.24
N ASN A 123 -4.03 1.63 -14.18
CA ASN A 123 -5.02 2.66 -13.91
C ASN A 123 -4.45 4.09 -13.84
N GLY A 124 -3.11 4.24 -13.92
CA GLY A 124 -2.42 5.52 -13.86
C GLY A 124 -2.40 6.19 -12.49
N ARG A 125 -2.98 5.56 -11.45
CA ARG A 125 -2.92 6.06 -10.07
C ARG A 125 -1.49 5.99 -9.57
N ARG A 126 -1.09 6.96 -8.77
CA ARG A 126 0.22 7.00 -8.14
C ARG A 126 0.13 7.48 -6.72
N LEU A 127 1.09 7.10 -5.90
CA LEU A 127 1.24 7.66 -4.55
C LEU A 127 2.68 7.61 -4.07
N VAL A 128 2.99 8.41 -3.05
CA VAL A 128 4.31 8.41 -2.40
C VAL A 128 4.25 7.55 -1.15
N VAL A 129 5.03 6.47 -1.13
CA VAL A 129 5.20 5.62 0.06
C VAL A 129 6.57 5.81 0.67
N ARG A 130 6.65 5.48 1.96
CA ARG A 130 7.91 5.35 2.67
C ARG A 130 8.37 3.90 2.64
N ILE A 131 9.58 3.68 2.15
CA ILE A 131 10.25 2.39 2.27
C ILE A 131 10.80 2.29 3.70
N ASN A 132 10.25 1.35 4.49
CA ASN A 132 10.69 1.10 5.86
C ASN A 132 11.09 -0.35 6.11
N ASP A 133 10.96 -1.21 5.11
CA ASP A 133 11.30 -2.62 5.25
C ASP A 133 12.11 -3.19 4.06
N ARG A 134 12.64 -4.39 4.24
CA ARG A 134 13.38 -5.16 3.24
C ARG A 134 12.50 -6.24 2.63
N GLY A 135 12.71 -6.47 1.34
CA GLY A 135 11.92 -7.38 0.52
C GLY A 135 11.42 -6.67 -0.74
N PRO A 136 10.54 -7.27 -1.56
CA PRO A 136 10.18 -8.69 -1.58
C PRO A 136 11.39 -9.61 -1.76
N PHE A 137 11.32 -10.86 -1.32
CA PHE A 137 12.32 -11.90 -1.64
C PHE A 137 11.78 -12.94 -2.63
N VAL A 138 10.86 -12.47 -3.48
CA VAL A 138 10.36 -13.17 -4.66
C VAL A 138 10.97 -12.47 -5.87
N ASP A 139 11.57 -13.25 -6.79
CA ASP A 139 12.41 -12.68 -7.86
C ASP A 139 11.62 -11.82 -8.85
N SER A 140 10.35 -12.16 -9.10
CA SER A 140 9.48 -11.43 -10.03
C SER A 140 9.00 -10.07 -9.51
N ARG A 141 9.22 -9.76 -8.22
CA ARG A 141 8.68 -8.55 -7.56
C ARG A 141 9.77 -7.55 -7.21
N ILE A 142 9.44 -6.27 -7.37
CA ILE A 142 10.34 -5.16 -7.10
C ILE A 142 9.96 -4.42 -5.81
N ILE A 143 8.68 -4.40 -5.45
CA ILE A 143 8.18 -3.70 -4.26
C ILE A 143 7.01 -4.46 -3.64
N ASP A 144 6.95 -4.46 -2.32
CA ASP A 144 5.81 -4.97 -1.56
C ASP A 144 5.20 -3.79 -0.80
N LEU A 145 3.90 -3.55 -0.96
CA LEU A 145 3.18 -2.40 -0.40
C LEU A 145 2.41 -2.79 0.87
N SER A 146 2.11 -1.81 1.71
CA SER A 146 1.07 -1.99 2.74
C SER A 146 -0.32 -2.14 2.12
N ARG A 147 -1.27 -2.63 2.91
CA ARG A 147 -2.67 -2.75 2.49
C ARG A 147 -3.27 -1.39 2.10
N GLU A 148 -3.00 -0.34 2.87
CA GLU A 148 -3.51 1.01 2.56
C GLU A 148 -2.91 1.56 1.28
N ALA A 149 -1.59 1.42 1.07
CA ALA A 149 -0.95 1.86 -0.16
C ALA A 149 -1.50 1.09 -1.38
N ALA A 150 -1.77 -0.20 -1.24
CA ALA A 150 -2.42 -0.99 -2.28
C ALA A 150 -3.86 -0.54 -2.57
N SER A 151 -4.63 -0.17 -1.54
CA SER A 151 -5.98 0.40 -1.68
C SER A 151 -5.94 1.71 -2.47
N GLU A 152 -5.04 2.61 -2.08
CA GLU A 152 -4.85 3.93 -2.69
C GLU A 152 -4.27 3.86 -4.12
N LEU A 153 -3.52 2.82 -4.45
CA LEU A 153 -3.10 2.54 -5.84
C LEU A 153 -4.16 1.80 -6.66
N GLY A 154 -5.28 1.39 -6.04
CA GLY A 154 -6.33 0.61 -6.70
C GLY A 154 -5.88 -0.78 -7.11
N MET A 155 -5.01 -1.42 -6.33
CA MET A 155 -4.50 -2.78 -6.56
C MET A 155 -4.91 -3.80 -5.50
N LEU A 156 -5.73 -3.39 -4.53
CA LEU A 156 -6.11 -4.25 -3.40
C LEU A 156 -6.80 -5.55 -3.85
N SER A 157 -7.75 -5.46 -4.79
CA SER A 157 -8.47 -6.62 -5.35
C SER A 157 -7.63 -7.47 -6.30
N GLN A 158 -6.57 -6.91 -6.87
CA GLN A 158 -5.73 -7.57 -7.87
C GLN A 158 -4.65 -8.44 -7.22
N GLY A 159 -4.25 -8.12 -5.98
CA GLY A 159 -3.21 -8.83 -5.23
C GLY A 159 -1.80 -8.45 -5.67
N VAL A 160 -1.54 -8.51 -6.98
CA VAL A 160 -0.31 -8.02 -7.62
C VAL A 160 -0.67 -7.09 -8.78
N GLY A 161 0.25 -6.21 -9.13
CA GLY A 161 0.04 -5.26 -10.23
C GLY A 161 1.36 -4.74 -10.80
N ARG A 162 1.36 -4.36 -12.08
CA ARG A 162 2.55 -3.80 -12.72
C ARG A 162 2.69 -2.33 -12.33
N VAL A 163 3.82 -1.97 -11.75
CA VAL A 163 4.09 -0.62 -11.26
C VAL A 163 5.39 -0.06 -11.84
N ARG A 164 5.48 1.27 -11.86
CA ARG A 164 6.75 2.01 -11.92
C ARG A 164 7.08 2.52 -10.52
N VAL A 165 8.30 2.28 -10.05
CA VAL A 165 8.83 2.79 -8.78
C VAL A 165 9.94 3.78 -9.08
N ARG A 166 9.83 5.01 -8.56
CA ARG A 166 10.84 6.06 -8.69
C ARG A 166 11.33 6.51 -7.32
N TYR A 167 12.63 6.48 -7.07
CA TYR A 167 13.21 6.93 -5.81
C TYR A 167 13.19 8.46 -5.71
N LEU A 168 12.73 8.97 -4.57
CA LEU A 168 12.63 10.42 -4.29
C LEU A 168 13.68 10.91 -3.29
N GLY A 169 14.46 10.00 -2.71
CA GLY A 169 15.45 10.31 -1.68
C GLY A 169 15.13 9.70 -0.32
N ARG A 170 15.95 10.04 0.68
CA ARG A 170 15.77 9.58 2.06
C ARG A 170 14.51 10.20 2.69
N ALA A 171 13.85 9.44 3.55
CA ALA A 171 12.76 10.00 4.35
C ALA A 171 13.31 11.00 5.40
N PRO A 172 12.61 12.12 5.67
CA PRO A 172 13.00 13.08 6.69
C PRO A 172 13.13 12.45 8.09
N GLN A 173 14.18 12.86 8.82
CA GLN A 173 14.57 12.28 10.13
C GLN A 173 13.80 12.85 11.33
N GLN A 174 13.10 13.97 11.14
CA GLN A 174 12.39 14.71 12.19
C GLN A 174 11.05 15.19 11.62
N GLY A 175 9.99 15.22 12.44
CA GLY A 175 8.63 15.63 12.07
C GLY A 175 8.50 17.12 11.81
N GLY A 176 9.40 17.67 10.98
CA GLY A 176 9.54 19.09 10.67
C GLY A 176 8.85 19.50 9.37
N GLY A 177 7.70 18.89 9.05
CA GLY A 177 6.80 19.44 8.03
C GLY A 177 7.32 19.43 6.59
N THR A 178 8.21 18.50 6.21
CA THR A 178 8.47 18.28 4.78
C THR A 178 7.22 17.67 4.14
N LEU A 179 6.35 18.53 3.62
CA LEU A 179 5.31 18.15 2.69
C LEU A 179 6.01 17.60 1.45
N LEU A 180 6.04 16.28 1.31
CA LEU A 180 6.52 15.65 0.08
C LEU A 180 5.44 15.86 -0.96
N ARG A 181 5.56 16.99 -1.65
CA ARG A 181 4.64 17.47 -2.66
C ARG A 181 4.56 16.48 -3.81
N ALA A 182 3.33 16.08 -4.13
CA ALA A 182 2.99 15.41 -5.37
C ALA A 182 3.18 16.34 -6.57
N SER A 183 3.61 15.78 -7.70
CA SER A 183 3.45 16.44 -9.00
C SER A 183 2.04 16.19 -9.55
N VAL A 184 1.61 17.15 -10.39
CA VAL A 184 0.29 17.48 -10.97
C VAL A 184 -0.36 16.32 -11.75
N PRO A 185 -1.71 16.16 -11.75
CA PRO A 185 -2.39 15.20 -12.62
C PRO A 185 -1.98 15.38 -14.08
N VAL A 186 -1.80 14.28 -14.82
CA VAL A 186 -1.72 14.35 -16.28
C VAL A 186 -3.07 14.87 -16.78
N PRO A 187 -3.14 16.02 -17.49
CA PRO A 187 -4.38 16.41 -18.13
C PRO A 187 -4.76 15.33 -19.15
N ARG A 188 -6.02 14.91 -19.16
CA ARG A 188 -6.60 14.16 -20.27
C ARG A 188 -6.51 15.06 -21.52
N GLY A 189 -5.44 14.92 -22.30
CA GLY A 189 -5.20 15.79 -23.46
C GLY A 189 -3.82 15.68 -24.12
N SER A 190 -2.81 15.11 -23.48
CA SER A 190 -1.57 14.77 -24.21
C SER A 190 -1.77 13.44 -24.94
N ALA A 191 -1.71 13.48 -26.27
CA ALA A 191 -1.60 12.32 -27.15
C ALA A 191 -0.65 11.26 -26.54
N PRO A 192 -0.90 9.95 -26.78
CA PRO A 192 -0.09 8.90 -26.20
C PRO A 192 1.37 9.17 -26.54
N VAL A 193 2.22 9.25 -25.50
CA VAL A 193 3.66 9.23 -25.69
C VAL A 193 3.91 7.93 -26.44
N SER A 194 4.25 8.07 -27.73
CA SER A 194 4.71 6.97 -28.55
C SER A 194 6.05 6.51 -27.97
N ALA A 195 6.00 5.70 -26.91
CA ALA A 195 6.94 4.62 -26.81
C ALA A 195 6.83 3.84 -28.13
N PRO A 196 7.93 3.38 -28.75
CA PRO A 196 7.83 2.55 -29.92
C PRO A 196 6.92 1.38 -29.56
N VAL A 197 5.72 1.38 -30.16
CA VAL A 197 4.85 0.22 -30.20
C VAL A 197 5.58 -0.74 -31.12
N VAL A 198 6.52 -1.49 -30.54
CA VAL A 198 6.70 -2.85 -31.00
C VAL A 198 5.32 -3.45 -30.81
N ALA A 199 4.64 -3.71 -31.93
CA ALA A 199 3.35 -4.38 -31.96
C ALA A 199 3.37 -5.51 -30.94
N PRO A 200 2.28 -5.78 -30.20
CA PRO A 200 2.24 -6.94 -29.35
C PRO A 200 2.50 -8.14 -30.27
N ALA A 201 3.73 -8.65 -30.25
CA ALA A 201 3.96 -10.04 -30.56
C ALA A 201 2.91 -10.73 -29.68
N SER A 202 1.99 -11.43 -30.33
CA SER A 202 1.09 -12.32 -29.63
C SER A 202 2.00 -13.31 -28.92
N ILE A 203 2.42 -12.96 -27.71
CA ILE A 203 3.00 -13.89 -26.78
C ILE A 203 1.78 -14.74 -26.48
N VAL A 204 1.73 -15.89 -27.14
CA VAL A 204 1.02 -17.05 -26.62
C VAL A 204 1.35 -17.02 -25.14
N ALA A 205 0.39 -16.62 -24.30
CA ALA A 205 0.60 -16.57 -22.88
C ALA A 205 0.92 -18.01 -22.51
N GLU A 206 2.20 -18.29 -22.32
CA GLU A 206 2.66 -19.56 -21.81
C GLU A 206 1.82 -19.76 -20.55
N VAL A 207 0.99 -20.82 -20.53
CA VAL A 207 0.05 -21.10 -19.44
C VAL A 207 0.91 -21.50 -18.23
N THR A 208 1.52 -20.49 -17.63
CA THR A 208 2.38 -20.61 -16.47
C THR A 208 1.47 -20.84 -15.30
N THR A 209 1.53 -22.07 -14.79
CA THR A 209 0.64 -22.50 -13.73
C THR A 209 1.27 -22.16 -12.39
N PHE A 210 0.60 -21.40 -11.54
CA PHE A 210 1.13 -20.97 -10.25
C PHE A 210 0.72 -21.93 -9.14
N TRP A 211 1.58 -22.06 -8.14
CA TRP A 211 1.35 -22.82 -6.91
C TRP A 211 1.77 -22.00 -5.69
N VAL A 212 1.26 -22.37 -4.53
CA VAL A 212 1.59 -21.76 -3.24
C VAL A 212 2.23 -22.83 -2.39
N GLN A 213 3.51 -22.71 -2.10
CA GLN A 213 4.20 -23.59 -1.17
C GLN A 213 4.03 -23.08 0.25
N ALA A 214 3.29 -23.80 1.08
CA ALA A 214 3.07 -23.47 2.49
C ALA A 214 4.32 -23.73 3.35
N GLY A 215 5.12 -24.75 3.01
CA GLY A 215 6.33 -25.11 3.73
C GLY A 215 7.02 -26.37 3.18
N SER A 216 8.18 -26.69 3.74
CA SER A 216 8.98 -27.88 3.40
C SER A 216 9.31 -28.67 4.66
N PHE A 217 8.84 -29.91 4.74
CA PHE A 217 8.87 -30.73 5.95
C PHE A 217 9.76 -31.96 5.75
N SER A 218 10.36 -32.48 6.82
CA SER A 218 11.13 -33.72 6.80
C SER A 218 10.26 -34.96 7.03
N ASP A 219 9.09 -34.79 7.65
CA ASP A 219 8.15 -35.86 7.93
C ASP A 219 6.99 -35.85 6.91
N GLN A 220 6.75 -37.00 6.27
CA GLN A 220 5.72 -37.17 5.25
C GLN A 220 4.30 -37.11 5.84
N VAL A 221 4.10 -37.65 7.04
CA VAL A 221 2.81 -37.71 7.72
C VAL A 221 2.40 -36.31 8.18
N GLU A 222 3.36 -35.53 8.72
CA GLU A 222 3.13 -34.14 9.06
C GLU A 222 2.78 -33.30 7.82
N ALA A 223 3.56 -33.45 6.74
CA ALA A 223 3.28 -32.79 5.47
C ALA A 223 1.89 -33.14 4.93
N GLY A 224 1.47 -34.42 5.05
CA GLY A 224 0.15 -34.89 4.65
C GLY A 224 -0.98 -34.17 5.41
N ARG A 225 -0.91 -34.12 6.74
CA ARG A 225 -1.92 -33.43 7.55
C ARG A 225 -2.04 -31.93 7.21
N ILE A 226 -0.92 -31.28 6.94
CA ILE A 226 -0.87 -29.87 6.56
C ILE A 226 -1.44 -29.67 5.14
N ALA A 227 -1.16 -30.59 4.21
CA ALA A 227 -1.75 -30.55 2.89
C ALA A 227 -3.28 -30.69 2.97
N ASP A 228 -3.80 -31.64 3.74
CA ASP A 228 -5.24 -31.85 3.92
C ASP A 228 -5.93 -30.60 4.50
N SER A 229 -5.33 -29.98 5.52
CA SER A 229 -5.90 -28.77 6.16
C SER A 229 -5.93 -27.56 5.23
N LEU A 230 -5.04 -27.50 4.25
CA LEU A 230 -4.93 -26.42 3.27
C LEU A 230 -5.64 -26.75 1.95
N SER A 231 -6.28 -27.91 1.82
CA SER A 231 -6.79 -28.44 0.54
C SER A 231 -5.71 -28.44 -0.55
N GLY A 232 -4.49 -28.80 -0.15
CA GLY A 232 -3.30 -28.86 -0.98
C GLY A 232 -2.80 -30.29 -1.19
N TRP A 233 -1.56 -30.40 -1.63
CA TRP A 233 -0.91 -31.63 -2.04
C TRP A 233 0.51 -31.67 -1.50
N VAL A 234 1.02 -32.86 -1.21
CA VAL A 234 2.44 -33.06 -0.88
C VAL A 234 3.23 -33.37 -2.15
N ARG A 235 4.25 -32.57 -2.44
CA ARG A 235 5.25 -32.83 -3.46
C ARG A 235 6.55 -33.31 -2.81
N ALA A 236 6.92 -34.56 -3.07
CA ALA A 236 8.20 -35.09 -2.64
C ALA A 236 9.35 -34.47 -3.47
N ASP A 237 10.32 -33.86 -2.80
CA ASP A 237 11.57 -33.45 -3.42
C ASP A 237 12.51 -34.67 -3.49
N ARG A 238 12.63 -35.25 -4.69
CA ARG A 238 13.41 -36.47 -4.94
C ARG A 238 14.91 -36.32 -4.66
N GLY A 239 15.44 -35.10 -4.53
CA GLY A 239 16.85 -34.83 -4.28
C GLY A 239 17.21 -34.59 -2.81
N ALA A 240 16.25 -34.21 -1.97
CA ALA A 240 16.54 -33.68 -0.62
C ALA A 240 15.88 -34.46 0.53
N GLY A 241 15.04 -35.46 0.25
CA GLY A 241 14.31 -36.19 1.29
C GLY A 241 13.32 -35.30 2.05
N ARG A 242 12.75 -34.28 1.38
CA ARG A 242 11.79 -33.33 1.96
C ARG A 242 10.45 -33.38 1.23
N PHE A 243 9.41 -33.02 1.97
CA PHE A 243 8.03 -32.99 1.52
C PHE A 243 7.53 -31.55 1.48
N ASN A 244 7.34 -31.02 0.27
CA ASN A 244 6.84 -29.66 0.06
C ASN A 244 5.31 -29.70 0.05
N VAL A 245 4.67 -28.94 0.94
CA VAL A 245 3.21 -28.79 0.90
C VAL A 245 2.88 -27.63 -0.04
N VAL A 246 2.13 -27.93 -1.08
CA VAL A 246 1.71 -26.95 -2.09
C VAL A 246 0.19 -26.90 -2.21
N VAL A 247 -0.35 -25.72 -2.44
CA VAL A 247 -1.76 -25.49 -2.77
C VAL A 247 -1.82 -25.00 -4.22
N GLY A 248 -2.90 -25.27 -4.95
CA GLY A 248 -3.06 -24.95 -6.37
C GLY A 248 -3.44 -26.17 -7.22
N PRO A 249 -3.41 -26.06 -8.57
CA PRO A 249 -2.85 -24.96 -9.36
C PRO A 249 -3.74 -23.72 -9.51
N TRP A 250 -3.14 -22.58 -9.87
CA TRP A 250 -3.84 -21.39 -10.38
C TRP A 250 -3.33 -20.98 -11.75
N ASP A 251 -4.23 -20.45 -12.56
CA ASP A 251 -3.99 -19.94 -13.92
C ASP A 251 -3.39 -18.52 -13.96
N SER A 252 -3.34 -17.85 -12.80
CA SER A 252 -2.84 -16.49 -12.68
C SER A 252 -2.08 -16.28 -11.38
N ALA A 253 -1.03 -15.44 -11.46
CA ALA A 253 -0.26 -15.02 -10.29
C ALA A 253 -1.16 -14.35 -9.23
N ASN A 254 -2.22 -13.67 -9.68
CA ASN A 254 -3.20 -12.99 -8.83
C ASN A 254 -3.98 -13.98 -7.96
N ALA A 255 -4.56 -15.02 -8.57
CA ALA A 255 -5.32 -16.04 -7.85
C ALA A 255 -4.40 -16.84 -6.90
N ALA A 256 -3.16 -17.11 -7.32
CA ALA A 256 -2.17 -17.73 -6.45
C ALA A 256 -1.74 -16.83 -5.28
N GLU A 257 -1.61 -15.52 -5.45
CA GLU A 257 -1.27 -14.62 -4.35
C GLU A 257 -2.44 -14.51 -3.34
N ALA A 258 -3.68 -14.43 -3.80
CA ALA A 258 -4.85 -14.46 -2.91
C ALA A 258 -4.91 -15.77 -2.08
N ALA A 259 -4.61 -16.90 -2.71
CA ALA A 259 -4.47 -18.17 -2.01
C ALA A 259 -3.27 -18.17 -1.05
N ARG A 260 -2.14 -17.57 -1.42
CA ARG A 260 -0.97 -17.43 -0.56
C ARG A 260 -1.29 -16.62 0.68
N GLN A 261 -2.02 -15.52 0.55
CA GLN A 261 -2.48 -14.73 1.69
C GLN A 261 -3.38 -15.55 2.61
N SER A 262 -4.27 -16.38 2.06
CA SER A 262 -5.11 -17.30 2.84
C SER A 262 -4.30 -18.37 3.57
N VAL A 263 -3.23 -18.87 2.97
CA VAL A 263 -2.29 -19.81 3.59
C VAL A 263 -1.47 -19.13 4.69
N VAL A 264 -1.01 -17.91 4.46
CA VAL A 264 -0.31 -17.08 5.47
C VAL A 264 -1.21 -16.79 6.67
N ALA A 265 -2.47 -16.43 6.45
CA ALA A 265 -3.45 -16.17 7.50
C ALA A 265 -3.75 -17.41 8.37
N ARG A 266 -3.52 -18.62 7.84
CA ARG A 266 -3.64 -19.89 8.57
C ARG A 266 -2.38 -20.27 9.37
N GLY A 267 -1.41 -19.36 9.49
CA GLY A 267 -0.20 -19.56 10.30
C GLY A 267 1.06 -19.92 9.50
N TYR A 268 0.95 -20.10 8.19
CA TYR A 268 2.08 -20.45 7.32
C TYR A 268 2.74 -19.17 6.76
N ALA A 269 3.28 -18.33 7.64
CA ALA A 269 3.82 -17.02 7.28
C ALA A 269 4.97 -17.04 6.26
N GLY A 270 5.64 -18.18 6.11
CA GLY A 270 6.70 -18.42 5.12
C GLY A 270 6.20 -18.83 3.74
N ALA A 271 4.88 -18.84 3.48
CA ALA A 271 4.34 -19.37 2.23
C ALA A 271 4.80 -18.59 1.00
N LEU A 272 5.18 -19.32 -0.04
CA LEU A 272 5.82 -18.80 -1.26
C LEU A 272 4.94 -19.04 -2.48
N LEU A 273 4.87 -18.05 -3.36
CA LEU A 273 4.33 -18.22 -4.69
C LEU A 273 5.43 -18.82 -5.58
N ILE A 274 5.16 -19.96 -6.22
CA ILE A 274 6.07 -20.65 -7.13
C ILE A 274 5.39 -20.82 -8.49
N SER A 275 6.12 -20.63 -9.59
CA SER A 275 5.63 -20.92 -10.94
C SER A 275 5.99 -22.34 -11.33
N GLY A 276 5.04 -23.09 -11.86
CA GLY A 276 5.23 -24.37 -12.51
C GLY A 276 5.48 -24.19 -14.00
N SER A 277 6.54 -24.84 -14.48
CA SER A 277 6.84 -25.14 -15.89
C SER A 277 6.06 -26.36 -16.35
#